data_AF-X1VSQ2-F1
#
_entry.id   AF-X1VSQ2-F1
#
_cell.length_a   1.000
_cell.length_b   1.000
_cell.length_c   1.000
_cell.angle_alpha   90.00
_cell.angle_beta   90.00
_cell.angle_gamma   90.00
#
_symmetry.space_group_name_H-M   'P 1'
#
loop_
_entity.id
_entity.type
_entity.pdbx_description
1 polymer ?
#
loop_
_entity_poly.entity_id
_entity_poly.type
_entity_poly.pdbx_seq_one_letter_code
_entity_poly.pdbx_strand_id
1 'polypeptide(L)'
;ACLPCSRDHFLTASSSLSEGIRFAREKSVRDHEVMRRIRIALQELDIMERIDLAPEETAKLKGAEKELANWSLQQSRDLRHAITAIKDVETMEQAAAKASQVTEEFMDRLWGIPEEECETCGEIRESIKEFIEKRKRESAGV
;
A
#
# COMPACT_ATOMS: atom_id res chain seq x y z
N ALA A 1 -1.62 11.43 -4.63
CA ALA A 1 -1.13 10.40 -3.70
C ALA A 1 -1.12 9.06 -4.38
N CYS A 2 -0.18 8.16 -4.05
CA CYS A 2 -0.03 6.86 -4.70
C CYS A 2 -0.36 5.70 -3.73
N LEU A 3 -1.60 5.20 -3.78
CA LEU A 3 -2.01 4.02 -3.00
C LEU A 3 -1.28 2.73 -3.40
N PRO A 4 -1.03 2.46 -4.70
CA PRO A 4 -0.20 1.32 -5.09
C PRO A 4 1.24 1.39 -4.55
N CYS A 5 1.84 2.58 -4.51
CA CYS A 5 3.17 2.78 -3.93
C CYS A 5 3.14 2.55 -2.41
N SER A 6 2.09 3.04 -1.74
CA SER A 6 1.88 2.82 -0.30
C SER A 6 1.80 1.33 0.05
N ARG A 7 1.15 0.51 -0.79
CA ARG A 7 1.14 -0.95 -0.68
C ARG A 7 2.57 -1.52 -0.64
N ASP A 8 3.39 -1.10 -1.60
CA ASP A 8 4.73 -1.66 -1.79
C ASP A 8 5.68 -1.23 -0.65
N HIS A 9 5.52 -0.02 -0.12
CA HIS A 9 6.20 0.43 1.09
C HIS A 9 5.82 -0.41 2.32
N PHE A 10 4.53 -0.65 2.56
CA PHE A 10 4.09 -1.51 3.66
C PHE A 10 4.60 -2.94 3.53
N LEU A 11 4.51 -3.53 2.33
CA LEU A 11 5.05 -4.86 2.03
C LEU A 11 6.56 -4.95 2.31
N THR A 12 7.32 -3.94 1.87
CA THR A 12 8.77 -3.89 2.05
C THR A 12 9.15 -3.72 3.51
N ALA A 13 8.45 -2.85 4.24
CA ALA A 13 8.65 -2.67 5.69
C ALA A 13 8.35 -3.96 6.46
N SER A 14 7.20 -4.59 6.20
CA SER A 14 6.80 -5.86 6.82
C SER A 14 7.79 -6.99 6.54
N SER A 15 8.18 -7.16 5.27
CA SER A 15 9.15 -8.18 4.86
C SER A 15 10.53 -7.96 5.47
N SER A 16 10.97 -6.70 5.55
CA SER A 16 12.26 -6.34 6.15
C SER A 16 12.29 -6.68 7.64
N LEU A 17 11.24 -6.33 8.39
CA LEU A 17 11.15 -6.66 9.82
C LEU A 17 11.09 -8.18 10.05
N SER A 18 10.33 -8.90 9.23
CA SER A 18 10.23 -10.35 9.29
C SER A 18 11.60 -11.03 9.07
N GLU A 19 12.36 -10.58 8.07
CA GLU A 19 13.72 -11.08 7.85
C GLU A 19 14.67 -10.68 8.97
N GLY A 20 14.51 -9.48 9.52
CA GLY A 20 15.27 -9.03 10.68
C GLY A 20 15.06 -9.92 11.91
N ILE A 21 13.84 -10.40 12.17
CA ILE A 21 13.55 -11.35 13.27
C ILE A 21 14.34 -12.64 13.11
N ARG A 22 14.43 -13.16 11.87
CA ARG A 22 15.19 -14.39 11.59
C ARG A 22 16.63 -14.27 12.08
N PHE A 23 17.28 -13.15 11.81
CA PHE A 23 18.64 -12.87 12.30
C PHE A 23 18.68 -12.57 13.81
N ALA A 24 17.69 -11.85 14.34
CA ALA A 24 17.66 -11.45 15.74
C ALA A 24 17.56 -12.65 16.69
N ARG A 25 16.81 -13.69 16.31
CA ARG A 25 16.66 -14.94 17.08
C ARG A 25 17.96 -15.73 17.22
N GLU A 26 18.80 -15.73 16.19
CA GLU A 26 20.09 -16.44 16.19
C GLU A 26 21.20 -15.62 16.85
N LYS A 27 21.07 -14.29 16.84
CA LYS A 27 22.14 -13.38 17.23
C LYS A 27 21.67 -12.39 18.29
N SER A 28 21.32 -11.18 17.85
CA SER A 28 20.92 -10.06 18.70
C SER A 28 20.22 -9.03 17.82
N VAL A 29 19.29 -8.27 18.41
CA VAL A 29 18.70 -7.10 17.76
C VAL A 29 19.71 -6.00 17.40
N ARG A 30 20.90 -6.04 18.00
CA ARG A 30 22.01 -5.12 17.69
C ARG A 30 22.93 -5.63 16.57
N ASP A 31 22.69 -6.82 16.03
CA ASP A 31 23.46 -7.33 14.88
C ASP A 31 23.31 -6.36 13.69
N HIS A 32 24.39 -6.21 12.92
CA HIS A 32 24.43 -5.26 11.81
C HIS A 32 23.33 -5.52 10.79
N GLU A 33 23.02 -6.79 10.48
CA GLU A 33 21.96 -7.11 9.53
C GLU A 33 20.58 -6.79 10.10
N VAL A 34 20.35 -7.04 11.39
CA VAL A 34 19.09 -6.67 12.05
C VAL A 34 18.88 -5.15 12.02
N MET A 35 19.91 -4.38 12.38
CA MET A 35 19.86 -2.92 12.34
C MET A 35 19.67 -2.38 10.91
N ARG A 36 20.23 -3.06 9.90
CA ARG A 36 20.00 -2.73 8.49
C ARG A 36 18.53 -2.95 8.11
N ARG A 37 17.92 -4.07 8.52
CA ARG A 37 16.51 -4.37 8.25
C ARG A 37 15.56 -3.38 8.90
N ILE A 38 15.81 -3.02 10.16
CA ILE A 38 15.07 -1.97 10.87
C ILE A 38 15.16 -0.64 10.12
N ARG A 39 16.36 -0.27 9.64
CA ARG A 39 16.57 0.97 8.90
C ARG A 39 15.80 0.99 7.59
N ILE A 40 15.81 -0.10 6.83
CA ILE A 40 15.02 -0.21 5.58
C ILE A 40 13.54 0.03 5.88
N ALA A 41 12.98 -0.66 6.87
CA ALA A 41 11.57 -0.48 7.23
C ALA A 41 11.24 0.98 7.59
N LEU A 42 12.09 1.65 8.36
CA LEU A 42 11.91 3.07 8.68
C LEU A 42 12.00 3.98 7.45
N GLN A 43 12.91 3.70 6.51
CA GLN A 43 13.09 4.48 5.29
C GLN A 43 11.88 4.37 4.37
N GLU A 44 11.33 3.17 4.18
CA GLU A 44 10.13 2.96 3.38
C GLU A 44 8.93 3.75 3.92
N LEU A 45 8.74 3.76 5.25
CA LEU A 45 7.68 4.55 5.88
C LEU A 45 7.90 6.06 5.74
N ASP A 46 9.15 6.54 5.85
CA ASP A 46 9.46 7.96 5.68
C ASP A 46 9.26 8.43 4.22
N ILE A 47 9.65 7.61 3.25
CA ILE A 47 9.41 7.88 1.81
C ILE A 47 7.91 7.96 1.55
N MET A 48 7.16 6.94 1.98
CA MET A 48 5.72 6.88 1.79
C MET A 48 5.02 8.11 2.37
N GLU A 49 5.37 8.53 3.58
CA GLU A 49 4.75 9.69 4.24
C GLU A 49 5.08 11.02 3.55
N ARG A 50 6.30 11.18 3.04
CA ARG A 50 6.79 12.46 2.51
C ARG A 50 6.61 12.64 1.01
N ILE A 51 6.45 11.55 0.27
CA ILE A 51 6.36 11.56 -1.18
C ILE A 51 4.97 11.08 -1.60
N ASP A 52 4.64 9.82 -1.34
CA ASP A 52 3.43 9.19 -1.88
C ASP A 52 2.15 9.68 -1.21
N LEU A 53 2.24 9.99 0.09
CA LEU A 53 1.15 10.46 0.93
C LEU A 53 1.37 11.90 1.42
N ALA A 54 2.17 12.68 0.70
CA ALA A 54 2.40 14.09 1.01
C ALA A 54 1.06 14.87 1.11
N PRO A 55 0.98 15.95 1.92
CA PRO A 55 -0.25 16.72 2.09
C PRO A 55 -0.87 17.21 0.77
N GLU A 56 -0.05 17.71 -0.14
CA GLU A 56 -0.44 18.16 -1.49
C GLU A 56 -1.01 17.02 -2.34
N GLU A 57 -0.53 15.80 -2.11
CA GLU A 57 -0.91 14.60 -2.84
C GLU A 57 -2.21 13.98 -2.30
N THR A 58 -2.39 13.99 -0.99
CA THR A 58 -3.60 13.50 -0.31
C THR A 58 -4.77 14.48 -0.41
N ALA A 59 -4.49 15.79 -0.53
CA ALA A 59 -5.51 16.82 -0.74
C ALA A 59 -6.29 16.61 -2.06
N LYS A 60 -5.65 16.03 -3.07
CA LYS A 60 -6.23 15.75 -4.41
C LYS A 60 -7.23 14.60 -4.40
N LEU A 61 -7.11 13.67 -3.45
CA LEU A 61 -7.98 12.49 -3.37
C LEU A 61 -9.38 12.85 -2.85
N LYS A 62 -10.36 11.99 -3.17
CA LYS A 62 -11.75 12.05 -2.68
C LYS A 62 -12.23 10.66 -2.27
N GLY A 63 -13.38 10.60 -1.60
CA GLY A 63 -14.06 9.35 -1.26
C GLY A 63 -13.17 8.33 -0.54
N ALA A 64 -13.36 7.05 -0.88
CA ALA A 64 -12.69 5.92 -0.26
C ALA A 64 -11.16 5.94 -0.41
N GLU A 65 -10.64 6.47 -1.53
CA GLU A 65 -9.20 6.61 -1.72
C GLU A 65 -8.57 7.59 -0.71
N LYS A 66 -9.26 8.72 -0.45
CA LYS A 66 -8.80 9.69 0.54
C LYS A 66 -8.83 9.11 1.95
N GLU A 67 -9.87 8.36 2.26
CA GLU A 67 -10.00 7.67 3.55
C GLU A 67 -8.87 6.66 3.75
N LEU A 68 -8.56 5.85 2.73
CA LEU A 68 -7.45 4.91 2.78
C LEU A 68 -6.09 5.62 2.91
N ALA A 69 -5.87 6.70 2.18
CA ALA A 69 -4.63 7.48 2.27
C ALA A 69 -4.42 8.06 3.69
N ASN A 70 -5.48 8.61 4.30
CA ASN A 70 -5.41 9.14 5.67
C ASN A 70 -5.18 8.03 6.70
N TRP A 71 -5.87 6.89 6.54
CA TRP A 71 -5.65 5.71 7.38
C TRP A 71 -4.19 5.23 7.26
N SER A 72 -3.64 5.20 6.05
CA SER A 72 -2.25 4.76 5.78
C SER A 72 -1.23 5.67 6.46
N LEU A 73 -1.44 7.00 6.40
CA LEU A 73 -0.60 7.96 7.13
C LEU A 73 -0.60 7.71 8.64
N GLN A 74 -1.76 7.43 9.21
CA GLN A 74 -1.86 7.13 10.64
C GLN A 74 -1.13 5.82 10.99
N GLN A 75 -1.37 4.74 10.23
CA GLN A 75 -0.71 3.46 10.46
C GLN A 75 0.80 3.53 10.26
N SER A 76 1.28 4.29 9.29
CA SER A 76 2.71 4.52 9.08
C SER A 76 3.39 5.14 10.30
N ARG A 77 2.78 6.16 10.89
CA ARG A 77 3.28 6.81 12.12
C ARG A 77 3.30 5.84 13.30
N ASP A 78 2.21 5.10 13.46
CA ASP A 78 2.06 4.14 14.55
C ASP A 78 3.03 2.96 14.41
N LEU A 79 3.36 2.56 13.17
CA LEU A 79 4.34 1.53 12.89
C LEU A 79 5.76 2.05 13.11
N ARG A 80 6.09 3.28 12.67
CA ARG A 80 7.38 3.91 12.94
C ARG A 80 7.65 4.02 14.44
N HIS A 81 6.65 4.36 15.25
CA HIS A 81 6.79 4.35 16.71
C HIS A 81 7.09 2.96 17.26
N ALA A 82 6.38 1.93 16.78
CA ALA A 82 6.63 0.54 17.18
C ALA A 82 8.05 0.08 16.80
N ILE A 83 8.51 0.40 15.59
CA ILE A 83 9.86 0.06 15.12
C ILE A 83 10.93 0.79 15.93
N THR A 84 10.71 2.07 16.25
CA THR A 84 11.66 2.86 17.07
C THR A 84 11.76 2.35 18.50
N ALA A 85 10.71 1.69 19.01
CA ALA A 85 10.68 1.11 20.35
C ALA A 85 11.36 -0.27 20.45
N ILE A 86 11.85 -0.84 19.35
CA ILE A 86 12.52 -2.15 19.34
C ILE A 86 13.79 -2.08 20.21
N LYS A 87 13.84 -2.95 21.22
CA LYS A 87 14.97 -3.06 22.16
C LYS A 87 15.42 -4.50 22.40
N ASP A 88 14.57 -5.46 22.05
CA ASP A 88 14.75 -6.90 22.23
C ASP A 88 13.97 -7.66 21.14
N VAL A 89 14.15 -8.98 21.09
CA VAL A 89 13.51 -9.83 20.07
C VAL A 89 11.99 -9.78 20.18
N GLU A 90 11.45 -9.72 21.40
CA GLU A 90 10.00 -9.68 21.63
C GLU A 90 9.37 -8.41 21.04
N THR A 91 9.94 -7.23 21.34
CA THR A 91 9.45 -5.97 20.77
C THR A 91 9.63 -5.89 19.25
N MET A 92 10.66 -6.56 18.72
CA MET A 92 10.82 -6.71 17.27
C MET A 92 9.73 -7.59 16.64
N GLU A 93 9.38 -8.71 17.28
CA GLU A 93 8.28 -9.59 16.86
C GLU A 93 6.94 -8.86 16.88
N GLN A 94 6.67 -8.07 17.91
CA GLN A 94 5.48 -7.21 17.99
C GLN A 94 5.43 -6.19 16.85
N ALA A 95 6.56 -5.53 16.54
CA ALA A 95 6.63 -4.57 15.45
C ALA A 95 6.41 -5.23 14.07
N ALA A 96 6.96 -6.42 13.83
CA ALA A 96 6.74 -7.15 12.58
C ALA A 96 5.30 -7.67 12.45
N ALA A 97 4.72 -8.20 13.52
CA ALA A 97 3.32 -8.64 13.54
C ALA A 97 2.39 -7.46 13.21
N LYS A 98 2.63 -6.29 13.80
CA LYS A 98 1.91 -5.07 13.48
C LYS A 98 2.09 -4.67 12.01
N ALA A 99 3.31 -4.74 11.47
CA ALA A 99 3.56 -4.43 10.07
C ALA A 99 2.80 -5.37 9.12
N SER A 100 2.76 -6.68 9.42
CA SER A 100 1.99 -7.66 8.66
C SER A 100 0.49 -7.33 8.70
N GLN A 101 -0.05 -7.10 9.89
CA GLN A 101 -1.45 -6.74 10.08
C GLN A 101 -1.84 -5.48 9.30
N VAL A 102 -1.03 -4.41 9.40
CA VAL A 102 -1.26 -3.17 8.66
C VAL A 102 -1.22 -3.42 7.15
N THR A 103 -0.31 -4.26 6.67
CA THR A 103 -0.21 -4.58 5.25
C THR A 103 -1.44 -5.33 4.74
N GLU A 104 -1.90 -6.32 5.50
CA GLU A 104 -3.11 -7.09 5.19
C GLU A 104 -4.35 -6.20 5.19
N GLU A 105 -4.55 -5.40 6.24
CA GLU A 105 -5.69 -4.48 6.31
C GLU A 105 -5.64 -3.41 5.22
N PHE A 106 -4.45 -2.92 4.86
CA PHE A 106 -4.29 -2.00 3.73
C PHE A 106 -4.76 -2.64 2.42
N MET A 107 -4.37 -3.89 2.15
CA MET A 107 -4.72 -4.60 0.93
C MET A 107 -6.23 -4.87 0.85
N ASP A 108 -6.83 -5.30 1.96
CA ASP A 108 -8.28 -5.52 2.06
C ASP A 108 -9.05 -4.23 1.78
N ARG A 109 -8.61 -3.12 2.38
CA ARG A 109 -9.22 -1.80 2.13
C ARG A 109 -9.03 -1.35 0.69
N LEU A 110 -7.83 -1.53 0.12
CA LEU A 110 -7.51 -1.14 -1.25
C LEU A 110 -8.39 -1.89 -2.25
N TRP A 111 -8.56 -3.20 -2.09
CA TRP A 111 -9.43 -4.01 -2.95
C TRP A 111 -10.92 -3.77 -2.70
N GLY A 112 -11.29 -3.25 -1.54
CA GLY A 112 -12.64 -2.81 -1.22
C GLY A 112 -13.04 -1.47 -1.83
N ILE A 113 -12.09 -0.70 -2.38
CA ILE A 113 -12.41 0.54 -3.10
C ILE A 113 -13.11 0.15 -4.40
N PRO A 114 -14.37 0.60 -4.63
CA PRO A 114 -15.04 0.37 -5.90
C PRO A 114 -14.19 0.96 -7.02
N GLU A 115 -13.98 0.20 -8.11
CA GLU A 115 -13.51 0.81 -9.34
C GLU A 115 -14.52 1.93 -9.69
N GLU A 116 -14.07 3.18 -9.71
CA GLU A 116 -14.91 4.25 -10.27
C GLU A 116 -15.27 3.84 -11.69
N GLU A 117 -16.56 3.58 -11.94
CA GLU A 117 -17.08 3.53 -13.30
C GLU A 117 -16.84 4.91 -13.91
N CYS A 118 -15.76 5.04 -14.66
CA CYS A 118 -15.50 6.18 -15.51
C CYS A 118 -16.76 6.43 -16.36
N GLU A 119 -17.47 7.53 -16.09
CA GLU A 119 -18.74 7.88 -16.76
C GLU A 119 -18.55 7.89 -18.29
N THR A 120 -17.41 8.41 -18.75
CA THR A 120 -17.00 8.40 -20.16
C THR A 120 -16.78 6.99 -20.69
N CYS A 121 -16.34 6.05 -19.86
CA CYS A 121 -16.06 4.68 -20.27
C CYS A 121 -17.35 3.88 -20.46
N GLY A 122 -18.43 4.22 -19.73
CA GLY A 122 -19.78 3.72 -20.01
C GLY A 122 -20.27 4.19 -21.37
N GLU A 123 -20.19 5.49 -21.64
CA GLU A 123 -20.58 6.08 -22.92
C GLU A 123 -19.75 5.55 -24.10
N ILE A 124 -18.43 5.44 -23.93
CA ILE A 124 -17.52 4.88 -24.94
C ILE A 124 -17.81 3.39 -25.18
N ARG A 125 -18.09 2.60 -24.14
CA ARG A 125 -18.45 1.18 -24.30
C ARG A 125 -19.71 1.00 -25.11
N GLU A 126 -20.76 1.79 -24.84
CA GLU A 126 -21.99 1.74 -25.63
C GLU A 126 -21.76 2.21 -27.07
N SER A 127 -21.01 3.30 -27.27
CA SER A 127 -20.66 3.78 -28.62
C SER A 127 -19.89 2.72 -29.44
N ILE A 128 -18.96 1.99 -28.80
CA ILE A 128 -18.23 0.88 -29.44
C ILE A 128 -19.17 -0.28 -29.78
N LYS A 129 -20.11 -0.65 -28.90
CA LYS A 129 -21.10 -1.70 -29.16
C LYS A 129 -21.97 -1.34 -30.37
N GLU A 130 -22.51 -0.13 -30.41
CA GLU A 130 -23.33 0.36 -31.52
C GLU A 130 -22.55 0.33 -32.85
N PHE A 131 -21.28 0.75 -32.83
CA PHE A 131 -20.41 0.70 -34.01
C PHE A 131 -20.19 -0.74 -34.51
N ILE A 132 -19.93 -1.68 -33.60
CA ILE A 132 -19.74 -3.11 -33.94
C ILE A 132 -21.04 -3.70 -34.52
N GLU A 133 -22.19 -3.40 -33.94
CA GLU A 133 -23.47 -3.88 -34.45
C GLU A 133 -23.79 -3.34 -35.84
N LYS A 134 -23.55 -2.04 -36.06
CA LYS A 134 -23.72 -1.40 -37.37
C LYS A 134 -22.84 -2.08 -38.42
N ARG A 135 -21.55 -2.31 -38.10
CA ARG A 135 -20.61 -3.03 -38.97
C ARG A 135 -21.05 -4.45 -39.27
N LYS A 136 -21.62 -5.18 -38.29
CA LYS A 136 -22.16 -6.53 -38.50
C LYS A 136 -23.36 -6.53 -39.45
N ARG A 137 -24.27 -5.55 -39.34
CA ARG A 137 -25.42 -5.42 -40.24
C ARG A 137 -24.97 -5.11 -41.67
N GLU A 138 -24.06 -4.16 -41.84
CA GLU A 138 -23.46 -3.81 -43.14
C GLU A 138 -22.71 -4.99 -43.78
N SER A 139 -22.04 -5.82 -42.97
CA SER A 139 -21.32 -7.01 -43.44
C SER A 139 -22.26 -8.19 -43.77
N ALA A 140 -23.48 -8.20 -43.22
CA ALA A 140 -24.48 -9.25 -43.42
C ALA A 140 -25.39 -9.01 -44.64
N GLY A 141 -25.23 -7.88 -45.35
CA GLY A 141 -25.91 -7.63 -46.62
C GLY A 141 -27.43 -7.37 -46.51
N VAL A 142 -27.87 -6.65 -45.48
CA VAL A 142 -29.19 -5.99 -45.43
C VAL A 142 -28.98 -4.49 -45.31
#